data_AF-S2YYX4-F1
#
_entry.id   AF-S2YYX4-F1
#
_cell.length_a   1.000
_cell.length_b   1.000
_cell.length_c   1.000
_cell.angle_alpha   90.00
_cell.angle_beta   90.00
_cell.angle_gamma   90.00
#
_symmetry.space_group_name_H-M   'P 1'
#
loop_
_entity.id
_entity.type
_entity.pdbx_description
1 polymer ?
#
loop_
_entity_poly.entity_id
_entity_poly.type
_entity_poly.pdbx_seq_one_letter_code
_entity_poly.pdbx_strand_id
1 'polypeptide(L)'
;MTAPHASGERPTVRTVAPAPLITAVLAALAVAGAVALAPAPDRVPLGLGAGAGAVLLCAAVAVAAHAFGTARIARRRLEEVSQDTGRLLQDRVRQSAQFDQERVRLTEELTHERARAATEIAEERARLSAEFEQERARLTAENTRLAEQARKADHERAAAVSATANAAGRMQALATGMLADLRAMEERHEDEDVLADLLHLDHRTAQAGRLADSVAVLAGARSGRRWARPISMESILRGAMGRISGYQRVRVHSASEAAVAGHAAEGVMHALAELLDNAANFSPPTAEVHVYVEEVPAGVIVSVEDSGLVMGEVQLRRAERAVTGDDTGPGGLGGTRLGLVVVGRLARKYGLKVSFRPSARGGTGVLVLVPQDILVPENPTSRPDDALPLPETTAGRPKPATERPGPAGDRTKQPATERPKPAGHRTKQPATDLPTPASDRPEPVDEHPQRSYETPHTTPDRHTTPDGVRGDDPDEVRAHDPHRAHHEPGDGEPDALSPALPKRRRGRALAQAERDRERARARAADSADSAKSTDTSGADTAVPLDDPLARAARFSSFRRAVRGSLSDLGEPDADPAPPSPEPSALSHPHPDPEGHSTS
;
A
#
# COMPACT_ATOMS: atom_id res chain seq x y z
N MET A 1 -80.55 -15.69 -26.16
CA MET A 1 -81.79 -14.93 -26.41
C MET A 1 -82.69 -15.81 -27.26
N THR A 2 -83.77 -16.29 -26.68
CA THR A 2 -84.74 -17.22 -27.26
C THR A 2 -85.59 -16.50 -28.31
N ALA A 3 -85.55 -16.98 -29.55
CA ALA A 3 -86.32 -16.43 -30.67
C ALA A 3 -87.84 -16.66 -30.46
N PRO A 4 -88.70 -15.73 -30.89
CA PRO A 4 -90.14 -15.85 -30.70
C PRO A 4 -90.71 -16.96 -31.58
N HIS A 5 -91.55 -17.82 -31.01
CA HIS A 5 -92.35 -18.76 -31.78
C HIS A 5 -93.37 -17.98 -32.61
N ALA A 6 -93.17 -17.95 -33.94
CA ALA A 6 -94.15 -17.41 -34.88
C ALA A 6 -95.39 -18.34 -34.90
N SER A 7 -96.36 -17.99 -34.06
CA SER A 7 -97.73 -18.47 -34.09
C SER A 7 -98.45 -17.89 -35.31
N GLY A 8 -98.86 -18.73 -36.24
CA GLY A 8 -99.71 -18.29 -37.34
C GLY A 8 -99.72 -19.28 -38.49
N GLU A 9 -100.93 -19.59 -38.94
CA GLU A 9 -101.24 -20.43 -40.11
C GLU A 9 -101.22 -21.93 -39.86
N ARG A 10 -102.11 -22.36 -38.96
CA ARG A 10 -102.89 -23.57 -39.27
C ARG A 10 -103.61 -23.30 -40.60
N PRO A 11 -103.55 -24.20 -41.59
CA PRO A 11 -104.27 -24.02 -42.84
C PRO A 11 -105.74 -23.80 -42.50
N THR A 12 -106.23 -22.58 -42.74
CA THR A 12 -107.63 -22.27 -42.50
C THR A 12 -108.45 -23.13 -43.45
N VAL A 13 -109.52 -23.75 -42.94
CA VAL A 13 -110.39 -24.66 -43.70
C VAL A 13 -110.86 -24.02 -45.02
N ARG A 14 -110.89 -22.68 -45.09
CA ARG A 14 -111.20 -21.88 -46.28
C ARG A 14 -110.29 -22.08 -47.50
N THR A 15 -109.00 -22.39 -47.35
CA THR A 15 -108.09 -22.54 -48.52
C THR A 15 -108.09 -23.95 -49.11
N VAL A 16 -108.54 -24.95 -48.34
CA VAL A 16 -108.64 -26.35 -48.79
C VAL A 16 -110.08 -26.72 -49.20
N ALA A 17 -111.06 -25.86 -48.89
CA ALA A 17 -112.48 -26.07 -49.20
C ALA A 17 -112.88 -26.20 -50.69
N PRO A 18 -112.24 -25.56 -51.69
CA PRO A 18 -112.82 -25.55 -53.04
C PRO A 18 -112.76 -26.92 -53.72
N ALA A 19 -111.69 -27.70 -53.53
CA ALA A 19 -111.55 -29.03 -54.12
C ALA A 19 -112.65 -30.02 -53.64
N PRO A 20 -112.85 -30.27 -52.33
CA PRO A 20 -113.90 -31.18 -51.86
C PRO A 20 -115.31 -30.64 -52.10
N LEU A 21 -115.53 -29.32 -52.12
CA LEU A 21 -116.82 -28.74 -52.50
C LEU A 21 -117.16 -29.02 -53.96
N ILE A 22 -116.20 -28.85 -54.88
CA ILE A 22 -116.40 -29.15 -56.31
C ILE A 22 -116.63 -30.66 -56.50
N THR A 23 -115.88 -31.52 -55.79
CA THR A 23 -116.09 -32.97 -55.81
C THR A 23 -117.47 -33.36 -55.28
N ALA A 24 -117.94 -32.74 -54.19
CA ALA A 24 -119.26 -32.99 -53.62
C ALA A 24 -120.40 -32.61 -54.57
N VAL A 25 -120.30 -31.46 -55.24
CA VAL A 25 -121.29 -31.01 -56.23
C VAL A 25 -121.33 -31.95 -57.43
N LEU A 26 -120.16 -32.31 -57.99
CA LEU A 26 -120.09 -33.21 -59.15
C LEU A 26 -120.54 -34.63 -58.80
N ALA A 27 -120.16 -35.16 -57.64
CA ALA A 27 -120.59 -36.47 -57.19
C ALA A 27 -122.10 -36.50 -56.91
N ALA A 28 -122.67 -35.44 -56.31
CA ALA A 28 -124.11 -35.33 -56.10
C ALA A 28 -124.89 -35.30 -57.43
N LEU A 29 -124.42 -34.53 -58.43
CA LEU A 29 -125.02 -34.50 -59.76
C LEU A 29 -124.92 -35.86 -60.48
N ALA A 30 -123.78 -36.55 -60.37
CA ALA A 30 -123.59 -37.88 -60.94
C ALA A 30 -124.48 -38.93 -60.29
N VAL A 31 -124.60 -38.93 -58.96
CA VAL A 31 -125.50 -39.81 -58.19
C VAL A 31 -126.96 -39.53 -58.58
N ALA A 32 -127.37 -38.26 -58.63
CA ALA A 32 -128.73 -37.87 -59.02
C ALA A 32 -129.08 -38.30 -60.45
N GLY A 33 -128.15 -38.10 -61.40
CA GLY A 33 -128.30 -38.56 -62.78
C GLY A 33 -128.42 -40.08 -62.89
N ALA A 34 -127.54 -40.83 -62.21
CA ALA A 34 -127.55 -42.29 -62.21
C ALA A 34 -128.84 -42.87 -61.62
N VAL A 35 -129.37 -42.28 -60.55
CA VAL A 35 -130.64 -42.69 -59.93
C VAL A 35 -131.84 -42.37 -60.83
N ALA A 36 -131.84 -41.23 -61.53
CA ALA A 36 -132.93 -40.84 -62.42
C ALA A 36 -133.08 -41.76 -63.64
N LEU A 37 -131.96 -42.27 -64.16
CA LEU A 37 -131.90 -43.17 -65.32
C LEU A 37 -132.19 -44.64 -64.98
N ALA A 38 -132.23 -45.03 -63.70
CA ALA A 38 -132.40 -46.42 -63.27
C ALA A 38 -133.88 -46.88 -63.25
N PRO A 39 -134.16 -48.16 -63.58
CA PRO A 39 -135.49 -48.79 -63.43
C PRO A 39 -136.01 -48.72 -61.98
N ALA A 40 -137.35 -48.62 -61.80
CA ALA A 40 -138.00 -48.37 -60.51
C ALA A 40 -137.55 -49.25 -59.31
N PRO A 41 -137.31 -50.58 -59.44
CA PRO A 41 -136.90 -51.40 -58.29
C PRO A 41 -135.45 -51.12 -57.81
N ASP A 42 -134.58 -50.56 -58.66
CA ASP A 42 -133.14 -50.46 -58.39
C ASP A 42 -132.69 -49.08 -57.87
N ARG A 43 -133.59 -48.09 -57.88
CA ARG A 43 -133.28 -46.69 -57.53
C ARG A 43 -132.80 -46.50 -56.10
N VAL A 44 -133.39 -47.20 -55.13
CA VAL A 44 -133.07 -47.08 -53.69
C VAL A 44 -131.70 -47.67 -53.35
N PRO A 45 -131.36 -48.92 -53.71
CA PRO A 45 -130.03 -49.47 -53.43
C PRO A 45 -128.93 -48.73 -54.20
N LEU A 46 -129.20 -48.30 -55.44
CA LEU A 46 -128.26 -47.51 -56.23
C LEU A 46 -128.00 -46.13 -55.60
N GLY A 47 -129.04 -45.45 -55.11
CA GLY A 47 -128.90 -44.14 -54.45
C GLY A 47 -128.11 -44.20 -53.15
N LEU A 48 -128.34 -45.22 -52.31
CA LEU A 48 -127.59 -45.42 -51.07
C LEU A 48 -126.13 -45.79 -51.33
N GLY A 49 -125.88 -46.72 -52.26
CA GLY A 49 -124.52 -47.15 -52.61
C GLY A 49 -123.71 -46.04 -53.28
N ALA A 50 -124.31 -45.35 -54.26
CA ALA A 50 -123.65 -44.26 -54.97
C ALA A 50 -123.46 -43.01 -54.07
N GLY A 51 -124.42 -42.73 -53.17
CA GLY A 51 -124.29 -41.67 -52.17
C GLY A 51 -123.20 -41.93 -51.14
N ALA A 52 -123.10 -43.15 -50.61
CA ALA A 52 -122.01 -43.54 -49.71
C ALA A 52 -120.64 -43.45 -50.41
N GLY A 53 -120.56 -43.89 -51.68
CA GLY A 53 -119.38 -43.74 -52.52
C GLY A 53 -118.98 -42.27 -52.73
N ALA A 54 -119.95 -41.38 -52.97
CA ALA A 54 -119.71 -39.95 -53.13
C ALA A 54 -119.16 -39.30 -51.86
N VAL A 55 -119.66 -39.65 -50.68
CA VAL A 55 -119.17 -39.14 -49.39
C VAL A 55 -117.74 -39.61 -49.11
N LEU A 56 -117.45 -40.90 -49.35
CA LEU A 56 -116.09 -41.45 -49.21
C LEU A 56 -115.10 -40.78 -50.16
N LEU A 57 -115.52 -40.53 -51.41
CA LEU A 57 -114.71 -39.80 -52.39
C LEU A 57 -114.41 -38.37 -51.92
N CYS A 58 -115.41 -37.65 -51.40
CA CYS A 58 -115.22 -36.30 -50.88
C CYS A 58 -114.29 -36.26 -49.66
N ALA A 59 -114.43 -37.21 -48.73
CA ALA A 59 -113.55 -37.32 -47.56
C ALA A 59 -112.11 -37.64 -47.97
N ALA A 60 -111.90 -38.54 -48.94
CA ALA A 60 -110.59 -38.86 -49.49
C ALA A 60 -109.95 -37.64 -50.17
N VAL A 61 -110.71 -36.89 -50.97
CA VAL A 61 -110.22 -35.65 -51.60
C VAL A 61 -109.89 -34.57 -50.58
N ALA A 62 -110.68 -34.42 -49.51
CA ALA A 62 -110.39 -33.46 -48.44
C ALA A 62 -109.10 -33.80 -47.68
N VAL A 63 -108.89 -35.08 -47.32
CA VAL A 63 -107.66 -35.54 -46.67
C VAL A 63 -106.46 -35.39 -47.61
N ALA A 64 -106.61 -35.72 -48.89
CA ALA A 64 -105.55 -35.55 -49.88
C ALA A 64 -105.20 -34.08 -50.09
N ALA A 65 -106.18 -33.18 -50.20
CA ALA A 65 -105.96 -31.75 -50.35
C ALA A 65 -105.34 -31.13 -49.08
N HIS A 66 -105.75 -31.58 -47.89
CA HIS A 66 -105.15 -31.16 -46.64
C HIS A 66 -103.70 -31.64 -46.51
N ALA A 67 -103.44 -32.92 -46.80
CA ALA A 67 -102.10 -33.51 -46.81
C ALA A 67 -101.19 -32.84 -47.84
N PHE A 68 -101.70 -32.51 -49.03
CA PHE A 68 -100.95 -31.80 -50.06
C PHE A 68 -100.67 -30.35 -49.65
N GLY A 69 -101.63 -29.67 -49.01
CA GLY A 69 -101.46 -28.32 -48.47
C GLY A 69 -100.42 -28.26 -47.35
N THR A 70 -100.50 -29.16 -46.37
CA THR A 70 -99.52 -29.25 -45.26
C THR A 70 -98.15 -29.65 -45.77
N ALA A 71 -98.05 -30.61 -46.70
CA ALA A 71 -96.79 -30.98 -47.33
C ALA A 71 -96.18 -29.82 -48.11
N ARG A 72 -96.99 -29.00 -48.81
CA ARG A 72 -96.51 -27.83 -49.55
C ARG A 72 -95.99 -26.73 -48.63
N ILE A 73 -96.67 -26.46 -47.52
CA ILE A 73 -96.22 -25.47 -46.52
C ILE A 73 -94.95 -25.96 -45.82
N ALA A 74 -94.91 -27.24 -45.42
CA ALA A 74 -93.74 -27.84 -44.81
C ALA A 74 -92.53 -27.82 -45.75
N ARG A 75 -92.73 -28.15 -47.04
CA ARG A 75 -91.68 -28.04 -48.07
C ARG A 75 -91.16 -26.62 -48.23
N ARG A 76 -92.05 -25.63 -48.34
CA ARG A 76 -91.65 -24.21 -48.43
C ARG A 76 -90.86 -23.73 -47.22
N ARG A 77 -91.28 -24.10 -46.01
CA ARG A 77 -90.53 -23.77 -44.77
C ARG A 77 -89.19 -24.48 -44.71
N LEU A 78 -89.11 -25.73 -45.16
CA LEU A 78 -87.84 -26.46 -45.25
C LEU A 78 -86.90 -25.82 -46.30
N GLU A 79 -87.45 -25.37 -47.43
CA GLU A 79 -86.73 -24.65 -48.48
C GLU A 79 -86.21 -23.30 -47.96
N GLU A 80 -87.03 -22.50 -47.27
CA GLU A 80 -86.60 -21.25 -46.63
C GLU A 80 -85.51 -21.48 -45.57
N VAL A 81 -85.73 -22.42 -44.64
CA VAL A 81 -84.74 -22.73 -43.58
C VAL A 81 -83.44 -23.29 -44.18
N SER A 82 -83.51 -24.12 -45.22
CA SER A 82 -82.33 -24.65 -45.90
C SER A 82 -81.56 -23.57 -46.66
N GLN A 83 -82.26 -22.61 -47.28
CA GLN A 83 -81.63 -21.45 -47.91
C GLN A 83 -80.97 -20.54 -46.88
N ASP A 84 -81.65 -20.22 -45.78
CA ASP A 84 -81.09 -19.38 -44.72
C ASP A 84 -79.89 -20.06 -44.04
N THR A 85 -79.98 -21.37 -43.78
CA THR A 85 -78.86 -22.17 -43.26
C THR A 85 -77.69 -22.16 -44.26
N GLY A 86 -77.97 -22.32 -45.56
CA GLY A 86 -76.96 -22.23 -46.61
C GLY A 86 -76.26 -20.87 -46.66
N ARG A 87 -77.02 -19.77 -46.52
CA ARG A 87 -76.47 -18.40 -46.46
C ARG A 87 -75.59 -18.20 -45.23
N LEU A 88 -76.07 -18.59 -44.04
CA LEU A 88 -75.30 -18.45 -42.80
C LEU A 88 -74.02 -19.27 -42.80
N LEU A 89 -74.05 -20.49 -43.37
CA LEU A 89 -72.85 -21.31 -43.54
C LEU A 89 -71.86 -20.64 -44.50
N GLN A 90 -72.33 -20.09 -45.63
CA GLN A 90 -71.48 -19.35 -46.57
C GLN A 90 -70.86 -18.11 -45.92
N ASP A 91 -71.65 -17.34 -45.16
CA ASP A 91 -71.15 -16.16 -44.45
C ASP A 91 -70.12 -16.54 -43.37
N ARG A 92 -70.32 -17.64 -42.64
CA ARG A 92 -69.30 -18.17 -41.71
C ARG A 92 -68.01 -18.57 -42.42
N VAL A 93 -68.10 -19.27 -43.55
CA VAL A 93 -66.93 -19.69 -44.32
C VAL A 93 -66.17 -18.46 -44.83
N ARG A 94 -66.88 -17.44 -45.32
CA ARG A 94 -66.27 -16.17 -45.74
C ARG A 94 -65.60 -15.45 -44.58
N GLN A 95 -66.26 -15.34 -43.43
CA GLN A 95 -65.67 -14.71 -42.24
C GLN A 95 -64.43 -15.47 -41.75
N SER A 96 -64.49 -16.81 -41.67
CA SER A 96 -63.33 -17.63 -41.30
C SER A 96 -62.17 -17.40 -42.27
N ALA A 97 -62.43 -17.43 -43.58
CA ALA A 97 -61.39 -17.19 -44.59
C ALA A 97 -60.78 -15.79 -44.47
N GLN A 98 -61.58 -14.77 -44.15
CA GLN A 98 -61.08 -13.41 -43.89
C GLN A 98 -60.20 -13.36 -42.63
N PHE A 99 -60.63 -13.97 -41.52
CA PHE A 99 -59.84 -14.05 -40.30
C PHE A 99 -58.54 -14.83 -40.51
N ASP A 100 -58.57 -15.94 -41.25
CA ASP A 100 -57.38 -16.74 -41.55
C ASP A 100 -56.38 -15.94 -42.40
N GLN A 101 -56.86 -15.19 -43.39
CA GLN A 101 -56.02 -14.28 -44.19
C GLN A 101 -55.40 -13.17 -43.35
N GLU A 102 -56.19 -12.53 -42.48
CA GLU A 102 -55.69 -11.46 -41.60
C GLU A 102 -54.67 -12.01 -40.58
N ARG A 103 -54.91 -13.19 -40.03
CA ARG A 103 -53.95 -13.88 -39.15
C ARG A 103 -52.66 -14.21 -39.85
N VAL A 104 -52.70 -14.75 -41.07
CA VAL A 104 -51.49 -15.04 -41.86
C VAL A 104 -50.71 -13.75 -42.11
N ARG A 105 -51.39 -12.69 -42.57
CA ARG A 105 -50.77 -11.38 -42.82
C ARG A 105 -50.09 -10.80 -41.57
N LEU A 106 -50.78 -10.78 -40.42
CA LEU A 106 -50.23 -10.27 -39.17
C LEU A 106 -49.07 -11.14 -38.67
N THR A 107 -49.13 -12.46 -38.87
CA THR A 107 -48.04 -13.37 -38.49
C THR A 107 -46.82 -13.12 -39.37
N GLU A 108 -47.00 -12.96 -40.68
CA GLU A 108 -45.92 -12.63 -41.61
C GLU A 108 -45.28 -11.29 -41.25
N GLU A 109 -46.08 -10.25 -41.01
CA GLU A 109 -45.60 -8.91 -40.61
C GLU A 109 -44.79 -8.98 -39.31
N LEU A 110 -45.31 -9.67 -38.28
CA LEU A 110 -44.61 -9.83 -37.01
C LEU A 110 -43.34 -10.70 -37.13
N THR A 111 -43.33 -11.74 -37.98
CA THR A 111 -42.10 -12.51 -38.25
C THR A 111 -41.04 -11.67 -38.94
N HIS A 112 -41.46 -10.80 -39.86
CA HIS A 112 -40.58 -9.90 -40.58
C HIS A 112 -40.00 -8.82 -39.66
N GLU A 113 -40.83 -8.21 -38.80
CA GLU A 113 -40.36 -7.28 -37.77
C GLU A 113 -39.42 -7.93 -36.78
N ARG A 114 -39.72 -9.16 -36.31
CA ARG A 114 -38.80 -9.91 -35.44
C ARG A 114 -37.48 -10.23 -36.12
N ALA A 115 -37.50 -10.59 -37.40
CA ALA A 115 -36.28 -10.85 -38.16
C ALA A 115 -35.43 -9.57 -38.28
N ARG A 116 -36.06 -8.42 -38.58
CA ARG A 116 -35.40 -7.11 -38.63
C ARG A 116 -34.80 -6.71 -37.28
N ALA A 117 -35.58 -6.80 -36.21
CA ALA A 117 -35.08 -6.50 -34.86
C ALA A 117 -33.93 -7.44 -34.45
N ALA A 118 -34.00 -8.72 -34.82
CA ALA A 118 -32.92 -9.67 -34.56
C ALA A 118 -31.63 -9.32 -35.33
N THR A 119 -31.73 -8.86 -36.58
CA THR A 119 -30.57 -8.40 -37.35
C THR A 119 -29.96 -7.14 -36.77
N GLU A 120 -30.78 -6.16 -36.38
CA GLU A 120 -30.30 -4.91 -35.76
C GLU A 120 -29.56 -5.19 -34.44
N ILE A 121 -30.13 -6.05 -33.59
CA ILE A 121 -29.50 -6.46 -32.33
C ILE A 121 -28.18 -7.22 -32.59
N ALA A 122 -28.13 -8.07 -33.62
CA ALA A 122 -26.92 -8.81 -33.97
C ALA A 122 -25.80 -7.87 -34.45
N GLU A 123 -26.14 -6.89 -35.28
CA GLU A 123 -25.21 -5.86 -35.76
C GLU A 123 -24.68 -4.99 -34.62
N GLU A 124 -25.57 -4.53 -33.74
CA GLU A 124 -25.17 -3.71 -32.58
C GLU A 124 -24.29 -4.49 -31.60
N ARG A 125 -24.61 -5.76 -31.35
CA ARG A 125 -23.76 -6.65 -30.54
C ARG A 125 -22.38 -6.84 -31.16
N ALA A 126 -22.31 -7.08 -32.48
CA ALA A 126 -21.04 -7.24 -33.19
C ALA A 126 -20.20 -5.95 -33.15
N ARG A 127 -20.84 -4.79 -33.26
CA ARG A 127 -20.17 -3.48 -33.13
C ARG A 127 -19.60 -3.30 -31.72
N LEU A 128 -20.41 -3.52 -30.69
CA LEU A 128 -20.00 -3.38 -29.28
C LEU A 128 -18.89 -4.38 -28.90
N SER A 129 -18.96 -5.62 -29.39
CA SER A 129 -17.89 -6.59 -29.15
C SER A 129 -16.58 -6.17 -29.79
N ALA A 130 -16.62 -5.65 -31.03
CA ALA A 130 -15.43 -5.15 -31.71
C ALA A 130 -14.82 -3.94 -30.99
N GLU A 131 -15.64 -3.00 -30.53
CA GLU A 131 -15.18 -1.84 -29.75
C GLU A 131 -14.54 -2.27 -28.41
N PHE A 132 -15.17 -3.23 -27.72
CA PHE A 132 -14.63 -3.77 -26.47
C PHE A 132 -13.31 -4.54 -26.68
N GLU A 133 -13.18 -5.31 -27.76
CA GLU A 133 -11.94 -5.99 -28.12
C GLU A 133 -10.81 -5.00 -28.43
N GLN A 134 -11.13 -3.91 -29.15
CA GLN A 134 -10.17 -2.83 -29.44
C GLN A 134 -9.70 -2.14 -28.15
N GLU A 135 -10.63 -1.77 -27.27
CA GLU A 135 -10.28 -1.12 -26.00
C GLU A 135 -9.50 -2.07 -25.08
N ARG A 136 -9.86 -3.36 -25.03
CA ARG A 136 -9.07 -4.38 -24.31
C ARG A 136 -7.66 -4.52 -24.88
N ALA A 137 -7.51 -4.55 -26.19
CA ALA A 137 -6.19 -4.62 -26.83
C ALA A 137 -5.35 -3.37 -26.51
N ARG A 138 -5.97 -2.18 -26.54
CA ARG A 138 -5.34 -0.91 -26.17
C ARG A 138 -4.89 -0.91 -24.71
N LEU A 139 -5.78 -1.24 -23.77
CA LEU A 139 -5.45 -1.29 -22.34
C LEU A 139 -4.40 -2.35 -22.04
N THR A 140 -4.41 -3.48 -22.76
CA THR A 140 -3.37 -4.51 -22.62
C THR A 140 -2.02 -3.98 -23.08
N ALA A 141 -1.96 -3.30 -24.23
CA ALA A 141 -0.74 -2.69 -24.75
C ALA A 141 -0.21 -1.53 -23.86
N GLU A 142 -1.11 -0.76 -23.25
CA GLU A 142 -0.73 0.30 -22.30
C GLU A 142 -0.19 -0.31 -21.00
N ASN A 143 -0.85 -1.33 -20.46
CA ASN A 143 -0.38 -2.02 -19.25
C ASN A 143 0.97 -2.71 -19.48
N THR A 144 1.20 -3.35 -20.63
CA THR A 144 2.51 -3.95 -20.93
C THR A 144 3.60 -2.89 -21.02
N ARG A 145 3.33 -1.76 -21.68
CA ARG A 145 4.25 -0.62 -21.76
C ARG A 145 4.57 -0.05 -20.37
N LEU A 146 3.57 0.18 -19.53
CA LEU A 146 3.76 0.69 -18.17
C LEU A 146 4.54 -0.31 -17.30
N ALA A 147 4.26 -1.61 -17.44
CA ALA A 147 4.99 -2.66 -16.74
C ALA A 147 6.47 -2.73 -17.18
N GLU A 148 6.76 -2.58 -18.47
CA GLU A 148 8.13 -2.49 -18.98
C GLU A 148 8.86 -1.23 -18.48
N GLN A 149 8.18 -0.08 -18.46
CA GLN A 149 8.72 1.16 -17.91
C GLN A 149 9.03 1.04 -16.41
N ALA A 150 8.12 0.45 -15.63
CA ALA A 150 8.34 0.19 -14.21
C ALA A 150 9.52 -0.75 -13.99
N ARG A 151 9.60 -1.86 -14.74
CA ARG A 151 10.75 -2.77 -14.69
C ARG A 151 12.05 -2.06 -15.02
N LYS A 152 12.08 -1.23 -16.06
CA LYS A 152 13.27 -0.46 -16.43
C LYS A 152 13.68 0.51 -15.33
N ALA A 153 12.73 1.25 -14.75
CA ALA A 153 12.99 2.15 -13.64
C ALA A 153 13.52 1.39 -12.40
N ASP A 154 12.98 0.20 -12.10
CA ASP A 154 13.47 -0.64 -11.00
C ASP A 154 14.90 -1.13 -11.26
N HIS A 155 15.22 -1.55 -12.48
CA HIS A 155 16.58 -1.96 -12.86
C HIS A 155 17.57 -0.79 -12.76
N GLU A 156 17.18 0.39 -13.27
CA GLU A 156 18.00 1.61 -13.18
C GLU A 156 18.23 2.02 -11.72
N ARG A 157 17.18 1.94 -10.87
CA ARG A 157 17.28 2.21 -9.44
C ARG A 157 18.19 1.21 -8.74
N ALA A 158 18.05 -0.09 -9.02
CA ALA A 158 18.91 -1.12 -8.45
C ALA A 158 20.37 -0.95 -8.88
N ALA A 159 20.61 -0.62 -10.16
CA ALA A 159 21.93 -0.32 -10.68
C ALA A 159 22.54 0.92 -10.01
N ALA A 160 21.77 1.99 -9.82
CA ALA A 160 22.21 3.19 -9.12
C ALA A 160 22.57 2.88 -7.65
N VAL A 161 21.72 2.15 -6.91
CA VAL A 161 22.00 1.74 -5.53
C VAL A 161 23.28 0.90 -5.45
N SER A 162 23.46 -0.05 -6.36
CA SER A 162 24.67 -0.87 -6.44
C SER A 162 25.92 -0.04 -6.76
N ALA A 163 25.83 0.91 -7.69
CA ALA A 163 26.92 1.81 -8.02
C ALA A 163 27.31 2.70 -6.82
N THR A 164 26.32 3.24 -6.10
CA THR A 164 26.53 4.02 -4.87
C THR A 164 27.18 3.18 -3.77
N ALA A 165 26.70 1.95 -3.54
CA ALA A 165 27.30 1.02 -2.61
C ALA A 165 28.77 0.74 -2.93
N ASN A 166 29.09 0.48 -4.20
CA ASN A 166 30.46 0.24 -4.64
C ASN A 166 31.35 1.49 -4.46
N ALA A 167 30.84 2.68 -4.79
CA ALA A 167 31.57 3.93 -4.57
C ALA A 167 31.86 4.16 -3.08
N ALA A 168 30.87 3.95 -2.21
CA ALA A 168 31.02 4.03 -0.77
C ALA A 168 32.08 3.04 -0.24
N GLY A 169 32.04 1.79 -0.68
CA GLY A 169 33.04 0.78 -0.32
C GLY A 169 34.46 1.17 -0.71
N ARG A 170 34.66 1.78 -1.89
CA ARG A 170 35.99 2.29 -2.30
C ARG A 170 36.44 3.48 -1.46
N MET A 171 35.55 4.43 -1.15
CA MET A 171 35.88 5.56 -0.28
C MET A 171 36.30 5.08 1.12
N GLN A 172 35.60 4.07 1.65
CA GLN A 172 35.95 3.46 2.93
C GLN A 172 37.31 2.75 2.90
N ALA A 173 37.62 2.02 1.82
CA ALA A 173 38.92 1.38 1.66
C ALA A 173 40.06 2.42 1.60
N LEU A 174 39.86 3.53 0.88
CA LEU A 174 40.81 4.64 0.83
C LEU A 174 41.00 5.29 2.21
N ALA A 175 39.91 5.59 2.92
CA ALA A 175 39.98 6.16 4.26
C ALA A 175 40.72 5.23 5.23
N THR A 176 40.48 3.92 5.16
CA THR A 176 41.17 2.93 5.99
C THR A 176 42.68 2.88 5.68
N GLY A 177 43.05 2.93 4.40
CA GLY A 177 44.45 3.00 3.97
C GLY A 177 45.14 4.28 4.47
N MET A 178 44.49 5.44 4.30
CA MET A 178 44.98 6.72 4.78
C MET A 178 45.19 6.73 6.31
N LEU A 179 44.27 6.18 7.09
CA LEU A 179 44.45 6.06 8.54
C LEU A 179 45.65 5.18 8.91
N ALA A 180 45.93 4.13 8.13
CA ALA A 180 47.11 3.28 8.35
C ALA A 180 48.40 4.03 8.00
N ASP A 181 48.41 4.79 6.90
CA ASP A 181 49.56 5.60 6.48
C ASP A 181 49.86 6.71 7.51
N LEU A 182 48.82 7.36 8.05
CA LEU A 182 48.94 8.38 9.09
C LEU A 182 49.51 7.82 10.38
N ARG A 183 49.03 6.67 10.85
CA ARG A 183 49.62 5.99 12.02
C ARG A 183 51.07 5.61 11.80
N ALA A 184 51.42 5.13 10.61
CA ALA A 184 52.80 4.85 10.28
C ALA A 184 53.66 6.13 10.24
N MET A 185 53.09 7.30 9.92
CA MET A 185 53.77 8.59 10.05
C MET A 185 53.93 9.01 11.51
N GLU A 186 52.89 8.88 12.33
CA GLU A 186 52.94 9.14 13.77
C GLU A 186 54.04 8.31 14.45
N GLU A 187 54.18 7.03 14.09
CA GLU A 187 55.25 6.16 14.62
C GLU A 187 56.66 6.60 14.19
N ARG A 188 56.81 7.35 13.09
CA ARG A 188 58.11 7.80 12.58
C ARG A 188 58.51 9.20 13.03
N HIS A 189 57.56 10.01 13.51
CA HIS A 189 57.76 11.42 13.81
C HIS A 189 57.35 11.72 15.25
N GLU A 190 58.29 12.24 16.04
CA GLU A 190 58.07 12.59 17.46
C GLU A 190 57.90 14.11 17.69
N ASP A 191 57.95 14.92 16.62
CA ASP A 191 57.79 16.37 16.68
C ASP A 191 56.33 16.76 17.02
N GLU A 192 56.13 17.54 18.08
CA GLU A 192 54.79 17.92 18.59
C GLU A 192 53.95 18.64 17.53
N ASP A 193 54.54 19.56 16.77
CA ASP A 193 53.82 20.29 15.71
C ASP A 193 53.36 19.35 14.58
N VAL A 194 54.19 18.36 14.24
CA VAL A 194 53.85 17.33 13.22
C VAL A 194 52.76 16.41 13.74
N LEU A 195 52.82 16.04 15.02
CA LEU A 195 51.80 15.20 15.66
C LEU A 195 50.45 15.92 15.73
N ALA A 196 50.44 17.22 16.00
CA ALA A 196 49.22 18.03 15.99
C ALA A 196 48.56 18.07 14.60
N ASP A 197 49.35 18.25 13.54
CA ASP A 197 48.88 18.23 12.16
C ASP A 197 48.40 16.81 11.73
N LEU A 198 49.10 15.76 12.15
CA LEU A 198 48.73 14.37 11.89
C LEU A 198 47.41 14.01 12.57
N LEU A 199 47.23 14.38 13.83
CA LEU A 199 45.97 14.18 14.57
C LEU A 199 44.79 14.88 13.88
N HIS A 200 44.99 16.08 13.34
CA HIS A 200 43.95 16.78 12.58
C HIS A 200 43.59 16.04 11.29
N LEU A 201 44.58 15.48 10.59
CA LEU A 201 44.38 14.71 9.37
C LEU A 201 43.77 13.33 9.61
N ASP A 202 44.17 12.64 10.69
CA ASP A 202 43.55 11.38 11.15
C ASP A 202 42.06 11.61 11.36
N HIS A 203 41.72 12.69 12.05
CA HIS A 203 40.33 13.01 12.34
C HIS A 203 39.49 13.30 11.09
N ARG A 204 40.03 14.08 10.15
CA ARG A 204 39.34 14.34 8.88
C ARG A 204 39.16 13.05 8.07
N THR A 205 40.15 12.17 8.13
CA THR A 205 40.10 10.87 7.45
C THR A 205 39.05 9.95 8.09
N ALA A 206 38.98 9.91 9.44
CA ALA A 206 37.96 9.18 10.17
C ALA A 206 36.54 9.71 9.87
N GLN A 207 36.38 11.02 9.71
CA GLN A 207 35.11 11.63 9.29
C GLN A 207 34.72 11.29 7.85
N ALA A 208 35.69 11.27 6.93
CA ALA A 208 35.46 10.84 5.55
C ALA A 208 35.06 9.35 5.48
N GLY A 209 35.70 8.50 6.28
CA GLY A 209 35.33 7.10 6.45
C GLY A 209 33.90 6.95 6.99
N ARG A 210 33.54 7.68 8.06
CA ARG A 210 32.16 7.71 8.59
C ARG A 210 31.14 8.10 7.51
N LEU A 211 31.43 9.11 6.70
CA LEU A 211 30.54 9.52 5.62
C LEU A 211 30.36 8.42 4.57
N ALA A 212 31.44 7.75 4.19
CA ALA A 212 31.40 6.61 3.28
C ALA A 212 30.57 5.46 3.86
N ASP A 213 30.77 5.15 5.14
CA ASP A 213 29.98 4.18 5.90
C ASP A 213 28.49 4.53 5.92
N SER A 214 28.15 5.78 6.19
CA SER A 214 26.77 6.29 6.18
C SER A 214 26.11 6.12 4.81
N VAL A 215 26.82 6.41 3.72
CA VAL A 215 26.34 6.16 2.35
C VAL A 215 26.17 4.66 2.09
N ALA A 216 27.08 3.81 2.56
CA ALA A 216 26.97 2.36 2.41
C ALA A 216 25.73 1.80 3.12
N VAL A 217 25.47 2.24 4.36
CA VAL A 217 24.25 1.89 5.11
C VAL A 217 22.99 2.34 4.36
N LEU A 218 23.01 3.54 3.78
CA LEU A 218 21.89 4.08 2.99
C LEU A 218 21.70 3.37 1.63
N ALA A 219 22.76 2.81 1.06
CA ALA A 219 22.69 1.95 -0.12
C ALA A 219 22.29 0.49 0.22
N GLY A 220 22.08 0.17 1.51
CA GLY A 220 21.81 -1.21 1.96
C GLY A 220 23.03 -2.13 1.88
N ALA A 221 24.21 -1.56 1.63
CA ALA A 221 25.46 -2.27 1.62
C ALA A 221 25.97 -2.49 3.06
N ARG A 222 26.95 -3.38 3.20
CA ARG A 222 27.65 -3.54 4.47
C ARG A 222 28.56 -2.34 4.69
N SER A 223 28.46 -1.73 5.86
CA SER A 223 29.35 -0.67 6.33
C SER A 223 30.35 -1.21 7.34
N GLY A 224 31.54 -0.59 7.36
CA GLY A 224 32.54 -0.71 8.40
C GLY A 224 33.28 -2.05 8.45
N ARG A 225 34.16 -2.15 9.46
CA ARG A 225 34.99 -3.35 9.71
C ARG A 225 34.19 -4.41 10.47
N ARG A 226 34.52 -5.69 10.24
CA ARG A 226 34.07 -6.78 11.09
C ARG A 226 35.04 -7.01 12.24
N TRP A 227 34.49 -7.11 13.44
CA TRP A 227 35.24 -7.43 14.63
C TRP A 227 34.97 -8.88 15.01
N ALA A 228 36.03 -9.66 15.20
CA ALA A 228 35.91 -11.08 15.52
C ALA A 228 35.62 -11.33 17.01
N ARG A 229 36.16 -10.47 17.88
CA ARG A 229 35.99 -10.54 19.34
C ARG A 229 34.97 -9.50 19.81
N PRO A 230 34.30 -9.73 20.95
CA PRO A 230 33.54 -8.68 21.63
C PRO A 230 34.39 -7.45 21.91
N ILE A 231 33.75 -6.28 21.95
CA ILE A 231 34.39 -4.98 22.17
C ILE A 231 33.77 -4.32 23.39
N SER A 232 34.57 -3.93 24.37
CA SER A 232 34.08 -3.28 25.59
C SER A 232 33.31 -2.00 25.28
N MET A 233 32.31 -1.68 26.11
CA MET A 233 31.50 -0.47 25.91
C MET A 233 32.36 0.79 25.90
N GLU A 234 33.43 0.85 26.70
CA GLU A 234 34.40 1.96 26.65
C GLU A 234 35.06 2.07 25.26
N SER A 235 35.48 0.94 24.68
CA SER A 235 36.08 0.92 23.34
C SER A 235 35.08 1.29 22.26
N ILE A 236 33.80 0.91 22.41
CA ILE A 236 32.71 1.34 21.52
C ILE A 236 32.54 2.86 21.56
N LEU A 237 32.47 3.45 22.76
CA LEU A 237 32.31 4.90 22.93
C LEU A 237 33.52 5.66 22.38
N ARG A 238 34.73 5.19 22.68
CA ARG A 238 35.98 5.76 22.16
C ARG A 238 36.04 5.69 20.64
N GLY A 239 35.64 4.54 20.07
CA GLY A 239 35.55 4.33 18.62
C GLY A 239 34.51 5.23 17.94
N ALA A 240 33.39 5.52 18.62
CA ALA A 240 32.39 6.47 18.15
C ALA A 240 32.91 7.92 18.20
N MET A 241 33.52 8.32 19.33
CA MET A 241 34.11 9.66 19.52
C MET A 241 35.22 9.96 18.51
N GLY A 242 36.08 8.99 18.20
CA GLY A 242 37.15 9.17 17.19
C GLY A 242 36.64 9.46 15.78
N ARG A 243 35.33 9.37 15.53
CA ARG A 243 34.73 9.63 14.23
C ARG A 243 34.01 10.98 14.14
N ILE A 244 33.97 11.81 15.18
CA ILE A 244 33.15 13.05 15.20
C ILE A 244 34.00 14.32 15.39
N SER A 245 33.72 15.39 14.66
CA SER A 245 34.51 16.64 14.74
C SER A 245 34.68 17.14 16.18
N GLY A 246 33.58 17.18 16.95
CA GLY A 246 33.53 17.71 18.32
C GLY A 246 33.95 16.77 19.43
N TYR A 247 34.79 15.75 19.19
CA TYR A 247 35.12 14.70 20.18
C TYR A 247 35.64 15.25 21.52
N GLN A 248 36.42 16.33 21.50
CA GLN A 248 36.99 16.97 22.70
C GLN A 248 35.91 17.53 23.66
N ARG A 249 34.70 17.76 23.16
CA ARG A 249 33.55 18.29 23.92
C ARG A 249 32.70 17.19 24.54
N VAL A 250 32.99 15.92 24.22
CA VAL A 250 32.25 14.78 24.77
C VAL A 250 32.83 14.41 26.13
N ARG A 251 31.94 14.26 27.12
CA ARG A 251 32.26 13.79 28.48
C ARG A 251 31.53 12.49 28.73
N VAL A 252 32.28 11.39 28.82
CA VAL A 252 31.74 10.04 29.02
C VAL A 252 31.73 9.72 30.52
N HIS A 253 30.58 9.25 30.98
CA HIS A 253 30.32 8.79 32.35
C HIS A 253 29.81 7.36 32.23
N SER A 254 30.71 6.38 32.34
CA SER A 254 30.39 4.96 32.18
C SER A 254 30.94 4.17 33.37
N ALA A 255 30.10 3.32 33.95
CA ALA A 255 30.49 2.30 34.92
C ALA A 255 30.19 0.88 34.41
N SER A 256 29.88 0.75 33.11
CA SER A 256 29.50 -0.53 32.50
C SER A 256 30.72 -1.41 32.21
N GLU A 257 30.59 -2.70 32.53
CA GLU A 257 31.53 -3.78 32.20
C GLU A 257 30.99 -4.66 31.05
N ALA A 258 30.01 -4.15 30.30
CA ALA A 258 29.44 -4.84 29.17
C ALA A 258 30.33 -4.70 27.93
N ALA A 259 30.40 -5.77 27.14
CA ALA A 259 30.99 -5.76 25.82
C ALA A 259 29.92 -5.99 24.74
N VAL A 260 30.05 -5.33 23.60
CA VAL A 260 29.19 -5.55 22.43
C VAL A 260 29.80 -6.67 21.58
N ALA A 261 28.97 -7.62 21.16
CA ALA A 261 29.38 -8.71 20.29
C ALA A 261 30.02 -8.17 18.99
N GLY A 262 31.12 -8.76 18.54
CA GLY A 262 31.92 -8.21 17.43
C GLY A 262 31.17 -8.01 16.11
N HIS A 263 30.13 -8.81 15.85
CA HIS A 263 29.28 -8.66 14.65
C HIS A 263 28.38 -7.41 14.69
N ALA A 264 28.10 -6.88 15.89
CA ALA A 264 27.28 -5.70 16.14
C ALA A 264 28.09 -4.46 16.51
N ALA A 265 29.30 -4.63 17.04
CA ALA A 265 30.17 -3.57 17.56
C ALA A 265 30.31 -2.37 16.60
N GLU A 266 30.59 -2.63 15.32
CA GLU A 266 30.73 -1.57 14.32
C GLU A 266 29.44 -0.78 14.09
N GLY A 267 28.30 -1.47 14.07
CA GLY A 267 26.99 -0.84 13.90
C GLY A 267 26.60 0.03 15.10
N VAL A 268 26.90 -0.44 16.31
CA VAL A 268 26.66 0.35 17.54
C VAL A 268 27.58 1.57 17.57
N MET A 269 28.88 1.40 17.27
CA MET A 269 29.83 2.52 17.16
C MET A 269 29.35 3.56 16.16
N HIS A 270 28.89 3.14 14.99
CA HIS A 270 28.43 4.04 13.94
C HIS A 270 27.16 4.78 14.33
N ALA A 271 26.16 4.09 14.90
CA ALA A 271 24.94 4.72 15.38
C ALA A 271 25.24 5.77 16.46
N LEU A 272 26.11 5.45 17.41
CA LEU A 272 26.53 6.39 18.45
C LEU A 272 27.32 7.57 17.86
N ALA A 273 28.20 7.34 16.88
CA ALA A 273 28.94 8.41 16.22
C ALA A 273 27.99 9.43 15.55
N GLU A 274 26.95 8.97 14.85
CA GLU A 274 25.96 9.85 14.23
C GLU A 274 25.16 10.65 15.28
N LEU A 275 24.82 10.04 16.42
CA LEU A 275 24.11 10.75 17.50
C LEU A 275 25.00 11.77 18.22
N LEU A 276 26.26 11.43 18.49
CA LEU A 276 27.22 12.32 19.13
C LEU A 276 27.59 13.50 18.21
N ASP A 277 27.77 13.25 16.92
CA ASP A 277 28.03 14.32 15.93
C ASP A 277 26.84 15.28 15.85
N ASN A 278 25.60 14.77 15.86
CA ASN A 278 24.40 15.60 15.93
C ASN A 278 24.37 16.44 17.22
N ALA A 279 24.54 15.81 18.39
CA ALA A 279 24.56 16.50 19.68
C ALA A 279 25.61 17.63 19.72
N ALA A 280 26.82 17.36 19.21
CA ALA A 280 27.90 18.34 19.16
C ALA A 280 27.60 19.49 18.18
N ASN A 281 27.01 19.20 17.02
CA ASN A 281 26.70 20.20 15.98
C ASN A 281 25.52 21.11 16.35
N PHE A 282 24.52 20.60 17.08
CA PHE A 282 23.37 21.39 17.53
C PHE A 282 23.60 22.11 18.86
N SER A 283 24.67 21.78 19.57
CA SER A 283 25.07 22.46 20.81
C SER A 283 25.97 23.67 20.55
N PRO A 284 25.87 24.75 21.36
CA PRO A 284 26.82 25.87 21.32
C PRO A 284 28.28 25.39 21.42
N PRO A 285 29.25 26.05 20.75
CA PRO A 285 30.63 25.56 20.67
C PRO A 285 31.35 25.45 22.02
N THR A 286 30.90 26.21 23.03
CA THR A 286 31.43 26.17 24.40
C THR A 286 30.74 25.13 25.29
N ALA A 287 29.66 24.51 24.83
CA ALA A 287 28.90 23.54 25.61
C ALA A 287 29.45 22.11 25.41
N GLU A 288 29.54 21.38 26.52
CA GLU A 288 29.90 19.95 26.53
C GLU A 288 28.68 19.07 26.29
N VAL A 289 28.90 17.95 25.60
CA VAL A 289 27.93 16.86 25.39
C VAL A 289 28.25 15.76 26.39
N HIS A 290 27.27 15.35 27.19
CA HIS A 290 27.47 14.32 28.21
C HIS A 290 26.90 12.99 27.74
N VAL A 291 27.68 11.92 27.93
CA VAL A 291 27.27 10.55 27.60
C VAL A 291 27.24 9.75 28.89
N TYR A 292 26.09 9.20 29.24
CA TYR A 292 25.93 8.31 30.39
C TYR A 292 25.66 6.90 29.91
N VAL A 293 26.28 5.92 30.55
CA VAL A 293 26.07 4.51 30.25
C VAL A 293 25.65 3.78 31.50
N GLU A 294 24.48 3.14 31.42
CA GLU A 294 23.88 2.40 32.52
C GLU A 294 23.44 1.02 32.06
N GLU A 295 23.75 0.00 32.86
CA GLU A 295 23.28 -1.36 32.64
C GLU A 295 21.90 -1.56 33.27
N VAL A 296 20.97 -2.08 32.50
CA VAL A 296 19.59 -2.37 32.91
C VAL A 296 19.23 -3.81 32.56
N PRO A 297 18.18 -4.41 33.16
CA PRO A 297 17.80 -5.79 32.84
C PRO A 297 17.50 -6.04 31.34
N ALA A 298 17.13 -4.99 30.60
CA ALA A 298 16.86 -5.05 29.17
C ALA A 298 18.11 -4.94 28.27
N GLY A 299 19.29 -4.61 28.83
CA GLY A 299 20.54 -4.37 28.09
C GLY A 299 21.32 -3.18 28.64
N VAL A 300 21.93 -2.38 27.77
CA VAL A 300 22.67 -1.16 28.15
C VAL A 300 21.96 0.07 27.59
N ILE A 301 21.73 1.07 28.41
CA ILE A 301 21.22 2.38 27.98
C ILE A 301 22.40 3.34 27.84
N VAL A 302 22.57 3.89 26.65
CA VAL A 302 23.47 5.01 26.37
C VAL A 302 22.64 6.28 26.23
N SER A 303 22.82 7.21 27.16
CA SER A 303 22.14 8.51 27.18
C SER A 303 23.07 9.61 26.68
N VAL A 304 22.72 10.29 25.59
CA VAL A 304 23.46 11.45 25.05
C VAL A 304 22.68 12.71 25.38
N GLU A 305 23.24 13.58 26.22
CA GLU A 305 22.63 14.79 26.73
C GLU A 305 23.34 16.04 26.18
N ASP A 306 22.61 16.84 25.39
CA ASP A 306 23.13 18.05 24.75
C ASP A 306 22.54 19.34 25.36
N SER A 307 23.19 20.48 25.10
CA SER A 307 22.72 21.82 25.51
C SER A 307 22.28 22.65 24.30
N GLY A 308 21.85 21.96 23.24
CA GLY A 308 21.51 22.52 21.95
C GLY A 308 20.07 22.99 21.84
N LEU A 309 19.58 23.00 20.61
CA LEU A 309 18.20 23.36 20.31
C LEU A 309 17.25 22.22 20.71
N VAL A 310 16.18 22.58 21.44
CA VAL A 310 15.07 21.67 21.70
C VAL A 310 14.29 21.45 20.41
N MET A 311 13.98 20.20 20.08
CA MET A 311 13.15 19.87 18.92
C MET A 311 11.69 20.26 19.16
N GLY A 312 11.08 20.99 18.22
CA GLY A 312 9.62 21.19 18.23
C GLY A 312 8.89 19.88 17.89
N GLU A 313 7.61 19.76 18.24
CA GLU A 313 6.86 18.50 18.11
C GLU A 313 6.91 17.86 16.71
N VAL A 314 6.78 18.66 15.65
CA VAL A 314 6.86 18.17 14.26
C VAL A 314 8.25 17.60 13.97
N GLN A 315 9.30 18.23 14.50
CA GLN A 315 10.69 17.80 14.31
C GLN A 315 11.00 16.56 15.13
N LEU A 316 10.45 16.46 16.35
CA LEU A 316 10.54 15.28 17.21
C LEU A 316 9.88 14.08 16.55
N ARG A 317 8.62 14.20 16.09
CA ARG A 317 7.92 13.12 15.36
C ARG A 317 8.67 12.66 14.11
N ARG A 318 9.30 13.59 13.39
CA ARG A 318 10.15 13.24 12.23
C ARG A 318 11.43 12.53 12.65
N ALA A 319 12.07 12.96 13.75
CA ALA A 319 13.26 12.29 14.29
C ALA A 319 12.93 10.87 14.76
N GLU A 320 11.81 10.68 15.46
CA GLU A 320 11.30 9.38 15.88
C GLU A 320 11.07 8.44 14.69
N ARG A 321 10.37 8.89 13.64
CA ARG A 321 10.17 8.10 12.41
C ARG A 321 11.49 7.75 11.70
N ALA A 322 12.45 8.66 11.71
CA ALA A 322 13.75 8.41 11.10
C ALA A 322 14.52 7.29 11.82
N VAL A 323 14.42 7.21 13.16
CA VAL A 323 15.13 6.21 13.97
C VAL A 323 14.38 4.89 14.14
N THR A 324 13.08 4.81 13.83
CA THR A 324 12.36 3.52 13.78
C THR A 324 12.68 2.72 12.52
N GLY A 325 13.19 3.38 11.47
CA GLY A 325 13.53 2.74 10.20
C GLY A 325 12.33 2.52 9.26
N ASP A 326 11.20 3.18 9.52
CA ASP A 326 9.99 3.12 8.71
C ASP A 326 10.08 3.97 7.43
N ASP A 327 10.99 4.96 7.39
CA ASP A 327 11.25 5.78 6.21
C ASP A 327 12.06 4.99 5.16
N THR A 328 11.35 4.23 4.31
CA THR A 328 11.90 3.50 3.16
C THR A 328 11.78 4.27 1.83
N GLY A 329 11.19 5.47 1.85
CA GLY A 329 10.96 6.29 0.67
C GLY A 329 12.22 7.03 0.19
N PRO A 330 12.57 7.00 -1.11
CA PRO A 330 13.69 7.77 -1.67
C PRO A 330 13.52 9.30 -1.56
N GLY A 331 12.33 9.79 -1.22
CA GLY A 331 12.02 11.21 -1.02
C GLY A 331 12.30 11.77 0.39
N GLY A 332 12.68 10.92 1.37
CA GLY A 332 12.98 11.36 2.74
C GLY A 332 14.39 11.93 2.94
N LEU A 333 15.25 11.88 1.92
CA LEU A 333 16.67 12.27 1.98
C LEU A 333 16.91 13.78 1.85
N GLY A 334 15.89 14.60 2.12
CA GLY A 334 16.01 16.06 2.11
C GLY A 334 16.61 16.61 3.41
N GLY A 335 17.90 17.00 3.37
CA GLY A 335 18.54 17.86 4.37
C GLY A 335 19.45 17.17 5.39
N THR A 336 19.90 17.95 6.38
CA THR A 336 20.89 17.70 7.45
C THR A 336 20.58 16.52 8.40
N ARG A 337 19.77 15.55 7.98
CA ARG A 337 19.21 14.47 8.82
C ARG A 337 19.56 13.07 8.31
N LEU A 338 20.48 12.95 7.36
CA LEU A 338 21.02 11.67 6.89
C LEU A 338 21.49 10.78 8.06
N GLY A 339 22.11 11.38 9.09
CA GLY A 339 22.58 10.66 10.26
C GLY A 339 21.47 9.93 11.03
N LEU A 340 20.29 10.54 11.21
CA LEU A 340 19.19 9.87 11.92
C LEU A 340 18.60 8.71 11.13
N VAL A 341 18.57 8.80 9.79
CA VAL A 341 18.13 7.70 8.93
C VAL A 341 19.13 6.54 8.97
N VAL A 342 20.43 6.84 9.02
CA VAL A 342 21.48 5.84 9.24
C VAL A 342 21.31 5.16 10.59
N VAL A 343 21.08 5.94 11.66
CA VAL A 343 20.77 5.42 13.00
C VAL A 343 19.56 4.49 12.95
N GLY A 344 18.48 4.86 12.25
CA GLY A 344 17.29 4.00 12.14
C GLY A 344 17.54 2.68 11.41
N ARG A 345 18.35 2.69 10.36
CA ARG A 345 18.74 1.45 9.67
C ARG A 345 19.61 0.55 10.53
N LEU A 346 20.54 1.13 11.28
CA LEU A 346 21.39 0.39 12.22
C LEU A 346 20.58 -0.13 13.41
N ALA A 347 19.66 0.69 13.94
CA ALA A 347 18.74 0.32 14.99
C ALA A 347 17.90 -0.89 14.60
N ARG A 348 17.26 -0.85 13.42
CA ARG A 348 16.50 -1.99 12.89
C ARG A 348 17.35 -3.24 12.70
N LYS A 349 18.60 -3.08 12.24
CA LYS A 349 19.51 -4.20 11.96
C LYS A 349 20.02 -4.90 13.23
N TYR A 350 20.25 -4.14 14.29
CA TYR A 350 20.87 -4.62 15.54
C TYR A 350 19.94 -4.60 16.75
N GLY A 351 18.64 -4.35 16.54
CA GLY A 351 17.63 -4.32 17.61
C GLY A 351 17.74 -3.12 18.56
N LEU A 352 18.48 -2.06 18.20
CA LEU A 352 18.61 -0.89 19.05
C LEU A 352 17.27 -0.16 19.17
N LYS A 353 16.95 0.35 20.36
CA LYS A 353 15.78 1.24 20.53
C LYS A 353 16.26 2.64 20.81
N VAL A 354 15.81 3.60 20.01
CA VAL A 354 16.20 5.01 20.14
C VAL A 354 14.98 5.83 20.51
N SER A 355 15.10 6.66 21.53
CA SER A 355 14.05 7.60 21.94
C SER A 355 14.65 8.96 22.25
N PHE A 356 13.83 10.00 22.16
CA PHE A 356 14.22 11.37 22.38
C PHE A 356 13.47 11.93 23.59
N ARG A 357 14.14 12.78 24.36
CA ARG A 357 13.56 13.49 25.51
C ARG A 357 14.15 14.89 25.63
N PRO A 358 13.53 15.82 26.37
CA PRO A 358 14.19 17.04 26.79
C PRO A 358 15.44 16.72 27.62
N SER A 359 16.57 17.36 27.30
CA SER A 359 17.82 17.18 28.05
C SER A 359 17.80 17.98 29.34
N ALA A 360 18.37 17.41 30.41
CA ALA A 360 18.57 18.11 31.68
C ALA A 360 19.51 19.33 31.54
N ARG A 361 20.24 19.42 30.42
CA ARG A 361 21.13 20.53 30.08
C ARG A 361 20.51 21.57 29.15
N GLY A 362 19.19 21.49 28.93
CA GLY A 362 18.40 22.49 28.21
C GLY A 362 18.24 22.26 26.69
N GLY A 363 18.81 21.18 26.15
CA GLY A 363 18.71 20.81 24.74
C GLY A 363 17.90 19.54 24.51
N THR A 364 18.40 18.65 23.66
CA THR A 364 17.80 17.35 23.38
C THR A 364 18.62 16.22 24.01
N GLY A 365 17.94 15.30 24.68
CA GLY A 365 18.48 14.06 25.19
C GLY A 365 18.09 12.90 24.27
N VAL A 366 19.04 12.03 23.94
CA VAL A 366 18.80 10.81 23.16
C VAL A 366 19.14 9.59 24.02
N LEU A 367 18.20 8.65 24.11
CA LEU A 367 18.40 7.38 24.79
C LEU A 367 18.51 6.27 23.75
N VAL A 368 19.59 5.49 23.81
CA VAL A 368 19.81 4.32 22.97
C VAL A 368 19.88 3.08 23.86
N LEU A 369 18.89 2.19 23.74
CA LEU A 369 18.95 0.87 24.34
C LEU A 369 19.67 -0.08 23.39
N VAL A 370 20.84 -0.56 23.81
CA VAL A 370 21.56 -1.69 23.23
C VAL A 370 21.01 -2.96 23.87
N PRO A 371 20.30 -3.83 23.14
CA PRO A 371 19.64 -4.99 23.71
C PRO A 371 20.62 -6.07 24.20
N GLN A 372 20.17 -6.86 25.18
CA GLN A 372 20.97 -7.93 25.82
C GLN A 372 21.48 -9.00 24.84
N ASP A 373 20.79 -9.23 23.72
CA ASP A 373 21.13 -10.25 22.71
C ASP A 373 22.44 -9.98 21.96
N ILE A 374 22.88 -8.73 21.90
CA ILE A 374 24.15 -8.31 21.31
C ILE A 374 25.20 -7.91 22.35
N LEU A 375 24.91 -8.11 23.63
CA LEU A 375 25.84 -7.86 24.74
C LEU A 375 26.44 -9.17 25.26
N VAL A 376 27.69 -9.09 25.69
CA VAL A 376 28.49 -10.18 26.26
C VAL A 376 29.19 -9.62 27.49
N PRO A 377 29.28 -10.36 28.61
CA PRO A 377 30.13 -9.97 29.73
C PRO A 377 31.58 -9.78 29.26
N GLU A 378 32.24 -8.68 29.65
CA GLU A 378 33.62 -8.36 29.22
C GLU A 378 34.64 -9.45 29.64
N ASN A 379 34.32 -10.24 30.67
CA ASN A 379 35.09 -11.41 31.11
C ASN A 379 34.32 -12.74 30.93
N PRO A 380 34.57 -13.51 29.85
CA PRO A 380 34.09 -14.90 29.77
C PRO A 380 34.88 -15.88 30.67
N THR A 381 35.93 -15.42 31.38
CA THR A 381 36.73 -16.24 32.31
C THR A 381 36.24 -16.10 33.74
N SER A 382 35.10 -16.69 34.04
CA SER A 382 34.74 -17.21 35.37
C SER A 382 33.58 -18.20 35.19
N ARG A 383 33.86 -19.32 34.52
CA ARG A 383 33.14 -20.56 34.82
C ARG A 383 33.99 -21.32 35.84
N PRO A 384 33.41 -21.84 36.94
CA PRO A 384 34.10 -22.84 37.73
C PRO A 384 34.41 -24.03 36.82
N ASP A 385 35.64 -24.53 36.89
CA ASP A 385 36.04 -25.79 36.28
C ASP A 385 35.17 -26.92 36.83
N ASP A 386 34.15 -27.33 36.07
CA ASP A 386 33.72 -28.73 36.09
C ASP A 386 34.63 -29.50 35.14
N ALA A 387 35.76 -29.93 35.70
CA ALA A 387 36.68 -30.86 35.10
C ALA A 387 35.95 -32.19 34.78
N LEU A 388 35.85 -32.51 33.50
CA LEU A 388 35.69 -33.89 33.03
C LEU A 388 37.05 -34.37 32.50
N PRO A 389 37.62 -35.48 32.99
CA PRO A 389 38.93 -35.94 32.59
C PRO A 389 38.88 -36.66 31.23
N LEU A 390 39.78 -36.29 30.33
CA LEU A 390 40.11 -37.05 29.11
C LEU A 390 41.24 -38.06 29.42
N PRO A 391 41.21 -39.30 28.88
CA PRO A 391 42.23 -40.29 29.16
C PRO A 391 43.51 -40.05 28.33
N GLU A 392 44.65 -40.17 29.01
CA GLU A 392 45.99 -40.13 28.45
C GLU A 392 46.29 -41.36 27.57
N THR A 393 46.99 -41.16 26.45
CA THR A 393 47.76 -42.23 25.81
C THR A 393 49.18 -41.77 25.50
N THR A 394 50.09 -42.68 25.80
CA THR A 394 51.52 -42.55 26.02
C THR A 394 52.33 -42.28 24.74
N ALA A 395 53.35 -41.41 24.82
CA ALA A 395 54.52 -41.49 23.93
C ALA A 395 55.79 -40.99 24.66
N GLY A 396 56.68 -41.93 24.98
CA GLY A 396 57.96 -41.69 25.64
C GLY A 396 59.08 -41.29 24.68
N ARG A 397 60.03 -40.52 25.21
CA ARG A 397 61.32 -40.10 24.62
C ARG A 397 62.31 -41.29 24.53
N PRO A 398 63.37 -41.24 23.68
CA PRO A 398 64.67 -40.80 24.21
C PRO A 398 65.67 -40.12 23.23
N LYS A 399 66.59 -39.35 23.87
CA LYS A 399 67.94 -38.76 23.61
C LYS A 399 68.72 -38.82 22.25
N PRO A 400 69.67 -37.87 22.01
CA PRO A 400 70.57 -37.79 20.85
C PRO A 400 72.06 -38.17 21.12
N ALA A 401 72.85 -38.58 20.10
CA ALA A 401 74.32 -38.60 20.08
C ALA A 401 74.94 -38.84 18.65
N THR A 402 76.22 -38.46 18.54
CA THR A 402 77.13 -38.10 17.42
C THR A 402 77.85 -39.26 16.69
N GLU A 403 78.30 -39.06 15.43
CA GLU A 403 79.69 -39.31 14.87
C GLU A 403 79.80 -39.69 13.36
N ARG A 404 80.83 -39.11 12.70
CA ARG A 404 81.42 -39.33 11.34
C ARG A 404 82.47 -40.48 11.38
N PRO A 405 83.17 -41.01 10.31
CA PRO A 405 83.55 -40.44 8.97
C PRO A 405 83.51 -41.44 7.74
N GLY A 406 83.98 -41.00 6.54
CA GLY A 406 83.92 -41.67 5.19
C GLY A 406 84.90 -42.87 4.92
N PRO A 407 85.17 -43.34 3.66
CA PRO A 407 85.67 -42.55 2.52
C PRO A 407 85.39 -43.00 1.03
N ALA A 408 85.82 -42.14 0.08
CA ALA A 408 86.52 -42.34 -1.22
C ALA A 408 85.83 -42.65 -2.59
N GLY A 409 86.06 -41.71 -3.53
CA GLY A 409 86.36 -41.90 -4.97
C GLY A 409 85.37 -41.26 -5.96
N ASP A 410 85.71 -40.59 -7.07
CA ASP A 410 86.91 -39.97 -7.64
C ASP A 410 86.44 -39.02 -8.78
N ARG A 411 87.28 -38.03 -9.17
CA ARG A 411 87.40 -37.39 -10.51
C ARG A 411 86.44 -36.30 -11.09
N THR A 412 86.99 -35.08 -11.04
CA THR A 412 87.31 -34.11 -12.13
C THR A 412 86.30 -33.08 -12.74
N LYS A 413 86.77 -31.81 -12.66
CA LYS A 413 86.72 -30.65 -13.59
C LYS A 413 85.54 -29.64 -13.54
N GLN A 414 85.88 -28.43 -13.05
CA GLN A 414 85.31 -27.10 -13.38
C GLN A 414 86.17 -26.45 -14.51
N PRO A 415 85.76 -25.35 -15.22
CA PRO A 415 85.26 -24.07 -14.62
C PRO A 415 84.20 -23.25 -15.42
N ALA A 416 83.62 -22.25 -14.73
CA ALA A 416 83.09 -20.90 -15.11
C ALA A 416 82.25 -20.74 -16.41
N THR A 417 81.17 -19.94 -16.52
CA THR A 417 80.90 -18.56 -16.06
C THR A 417 79.42 -18.21 -16.39
N GLU A 418 78.95 -17.05 -15.92
CA GLU A 418 77.81 -16.24 -16.42
C GLU A 418 76.40 -16.37 -15.80
N ARG A 419 75.83 -15.18 -15.61
CA ARG A 419 74.57 -14.80 -14.99
C ARG A 419 73.56 -14.49 -16.10
N PRO A 420 72.25 -14.81 -15.96
CA PRO A 420 71.22 -14.13 -16.74
C PRO A 420 70.09 -13.49 -15.91
N LYS A 421 69.58 -12.39 -16.46
CA LYS A 421 68.43 -11.56 -16.04
C LYS A 421 67.08 -12.31 -16.24
N PRO A 422 66.00 -11.92 -15.53
CA PRO A 422 64.65 -12.27 -15.96
C PRO A 422 64.04 -11.16 -16.84
N ALA A 423 63.41 -11.56 -17.94
CA ALA A 423 62.60 -10.71 -18.80
C ALA A 423 61.18 -11.28 -18.94
N GLY A 424 60.20 -10.40 -18.75
CA GLY A 424 59.05 -10.28 -19.63
C GLY A 424 57.74 -10.81 -19.08
N HIS A 425 56.81 -9.90 -18.74
CA HIS A 425 55.39 -10.02 -19.07
C HIS A 425 54.89 -8.69 -19.64
N ARG A 426 54.31 -8.77 -20.84
CA ARG A 426 53.81 -7.66 -21.65
C ARG A 426 52.29 -7.57 -21.55
N THR A 427 51.82 -6.34 -21.46
CA THR A 427 50.45 -5.82 -21.46
C THR A 427 49.69 -6.11 -22.75
N LYS A 428 48.38 -6.38 -22.65
CA LYS A 428 47.41 -6.22 -23.75
C LYS A 428 46.10 -5.60 -23.23
N GLN A 429 45.76 -4.44 -23.79
CA GLN A 429 44.42 -3.84 -23.82
C GLN A 429 43.49 -4.66 -24.75
N PRO A 430 42.17 -4.52 -24.60
CA PRO A 430 41.26 -4.63 -25.73
C PRO A 430 40.48 -3.34 -25.99
N ALA A 431 40.23 -3.12 -27.28
CA ALA A 431 39.56 -1.99 -27.89
C ALA A 431 38.03 -2.19 -27.99
N THR A 432 37.36 -1.05 -28.22
CA THR A 432 35.96 -0.81 -28.57
C THR A 432 35.54 -1.51 -29.86
N ASP A 433 34.35 -2.12 -29.89
CA ASP A 433 33.56 -2.32 -31.12
C ASP A 433 32.04 -2.41 -30.83
N LEU A 434 31.26 -1.71 -31.65
CA LEU A 434 29.78 -1.67 -31.70
C LEU A 434 29.18 -2.95 -32.31
N PRO A 435 27.88 -3.25 -32.06
CA PRO A 435 27.07 -3.98 -33.03
C PRO A 435 25.77 -3.26 -33.44
N THR A 436 25.42 -3.39 -34.73
CA THR A 436 24.17 -3.00 -35.41
C THR A 436 23.48 -4.29 -35.93
N PRO A 437 22.15 -4.33 -36.13
CA PRO A 437 21.33 -5.53 -35.93
C PRO A 437 20.97 -6.29 -37.23
N ALA A 438 20.40 -7.50 -37.07
CA ALA A 438 19.73 -8.24 -38.14
C ALA A 438 18.41 -8.86 -37.65
N SER A 439 17.42 -8.84 -38.54
CA SER A 439 15.98 -9.07 -38.34
C SER A 439 15.54 -10.49 -38.77
N ASP A 440 14.40 -10.90 -38.18
CA ASP A 440 13.28 -11.71 -38.71
C ASP A 440 13.21 -13.27 -38.75
N ARG A 441 12.22 -13.73 -37.96
CA ARG A 441 11.10 -14.69 -38.24
C ARG A 441 11.21 -16.22 -37.90
N PRO A 442 10.05 -16.89 -37.63
CA PRO A 442 9.86 -17.76 -36.46
C PRO A 442 9.23 -19.17 -36.73
N GLU A 443 8.98 -19.90 -35.62
CA GLU A 443 8.10 -21.09 -35.39
C GLU A 443 8.60 -22.51 -35.74
N PRO A 444 8.06 -23.62 -35.14
CA PRO A 444 6.85 -23.75 -34.28
C PRO A 444 7.00 -24.58 -32.96
N VAL A 445 5.86 -24.69 -32.29
CA VAL A 445 5.43 -25.32 -31.03
C VAL A 445 5.57 -26.85 -30.97
N ASP A 446 5.78 -27.41 -29.77
CA ASP A 446 5.36 -28.78 -29.41
C ASP A 446 4.79 -28.85 -27.97
N GLU A 447 3.69 -29.59 -27.82
CA GLU A 447 2.82 -29.72 -26.65
C GLU A 447 3.14 -30.96 -25.77
N HIS A 448 3.10 -30.76 -24.43
CA HIS A 448 2.56 -31.64 -23.35
C HIS A 448 3.25 -33.01 -23.02
N PRO A 449 2.97 -33.69 -21.86
CA PRO A 449 2.05 -33.39 -20.73
C PRO A 449 2.58 -33.64 -19.27
N GLN A 450 1.86 -33.02 -18.32
CA GLN A 450 1.40 -33.44 -16.97
C GLN A 450 2.18 -34.45 -16.10
N ARG A 451 2.39 -34.07 -14.81
CA ARG A 451 2.15 -34.96 -13.66
C ARG A 451 1.83 -34.19 -12.36
N SER A 452 0.66 -34.51 -11.84
CA SER A 452 0.09 -34.12 -10.54
C SER A 452 0.75 -34.84 -9.37
N TYR A 453 0.80 -34.20 -8.20
CA TYR A 453 0.71 -34.91 -6.93
C TYR A 453 -0.05 -34.07 -5.89
N GLU A 454 -0.81 -34.84 -5.12
CA GLU A 454 -1.94 -34.52 -4.27
C GLU A 454 -1.48 -34.32 -2.82
N THR A 455 -2.18 -33.48 -2.08
CA THR A 455 -2.02 -33.25 -0.64
C THR A 455 -2.54 -34.42 0.21
N PRO A 456 -2.16 -34.49 1.49
CA PRO A 456 -3.20 -34.66 2.50
C PRO A 456 -3.10 -33.69 3.69
N HIS A 457 -4.29 -33.35 4.20
CA HIS A 457 -4.58 -32.54 5.38
C HIS A 457 -4.34 -33.29 6.70
N THR A 458 -4.07 -32.56 7.79
CA THR A 458 -4.68 -32.87 9.11
C THR A 458 -4.62 -31.67 10.07
N THR A 459 -5.78 -31.29 10.61
CA THR A 459 -6.03 -30.43 11.78
C THR A 459 -5.90 -31.24 13.07
N PRO A 460 -5.79 -30.58 14.25
CA PRO A 460 -6.98 -30.58 15.12
C PRO A 460 -7.22 -29.25 15.86
N ASP A 461 -8.49 -29.05 16.20
CA ASP A 461 -9.06 -27.95 16.97
C ASP A 461 -9.75 -28.53 18.21
N ARG A 462 -9.65 -27.89 19.38
CA ARG A 462 -10.74 -27.69 20.37
C ARG A 462 -10.29 -27.14 21.74
N HIS A 463 -10.92 -26.00 22.08
CA HIS A 463 -11.57 -25.57 23.34
C HIS A 463 -11.01 -25.95 24.72
N THR A 464 -10.88 -24.93 25.60
CA THR A 464 -11.76 -24.71 26.79
C THR A 464 -11.41 -23.42 27.54
N THR A 465 -12.41 -22.60 27.86
CA THR A 465 -12.48 -21.70 29.03
C THR A 465 -13.10 -22.44 30.23
N PRO A 466 -12.84 -22.00 31.47
CA PRO A 466 -13.95 -21.46 32.27
C PRO A 466 -13.58 -20.29 33.22
N ASP A 467 -14.65 -19.57 33.63
CA ASP A 467 -14.77 -18.53 34.66
C ASP A 467 -14.46 -19.00 36.10
N GLY A 468 -14.10 -18.06 37.00
CA GLY A 468 -14.13 -18.28 38.45
C GLY A 468 -13.52 -17.17 39.33
N VAL A 469 -14.36 -16.56 40.17
CA VAL A 469 -14.17 -15.38 41.05
C VAL A 469 -13.54 -15.69 42.43
N ARG A 470 -12.65 -14.81 42.94
CA ARG A 470 -12.38 -14.40 44.37
C ARG A 470 -11.02 -13.65 44.38
N GLY A 471 -10.80 -12.49 45.00
CA GLY A 471 -11.27 -11.98 46.28
C GLY A 471 -10.22 -12.26 47.35
N ASP A 472 -9.41 -11.24 47.71
CA ASP A 472 -8.75 -10.97 49.01
C ASP A 472 -7.33 -10.35 48.87
N ASP A 473 -7.24 -9.04 49.12
CA ASP A 473 -6.23 -8.41 50.00
C ASP A 473 -6.66 -8.72 51.45
N PRO A 474 -5.77 -8.87 52.46
CA PRO A 474 -5.10 -7.70 53.06
C PRO A 474 -3.73 -7.95 53.77
N ASP A 475 -3.26 -6.85 54.37
CA ASP A 475 -2.27 -6.68 55.46
C ASP A 475 -0.79 -6.47 55.04
N GLU A 476 -0.24 -5.25 55.03
CA GLU A 476 0.05 -4.28 56.11
C GLU A 476 1.37 -4.57 56.87
N VAL A 477 2.09 -3.48 57.17
CA VAL A 477 3.17 -3.30 58.17
C VAL A 477 4.59 -3.76 57.77
N ARG A 478 5.49 -2.79 57.47
CA ARG A 478 6.38 -2.15 58.49
C ARG A 478 7.53 -1.38 57.84
N ALA A 479 7.56 -0.08 58.11
CA ALA A 479 8.74 0.77 57.98
C ALA A 479 9.79 0.40 59.05
N HIS A 480 11.06 0.33 58.66
CA HIS A 480 12.19 0.55 59.58
C HIS A 480 13.40 1.12 58.84
N ASP A 481 13.51 2.44 58.93
CA ASP A 481 14.79 3.13 59.14
C ASP A 481 15.13 3.00 60.64
N PRO A 482 16.41 2.86 61.01
CA PRO A 482 16.97 3.99 61.74
C PRO A 482 18.44 4.30 61.42
N HIS A 483 18.68 5.60 61.26
CA HIS A 483 19.92 6.30 61.56
C HIS A 483 20.53 5.95 62.94
N ARG A 484 21.89 5.89 63.01
CA ARG A 484 22.77 6.89 63.69
C ARG A 484 23.96 6.27 64.45
N ALA A 485 25.05 7.06 64.48
CA ALA A 485 26.16 7.17 65.44
C ALA A 485 27.52 6.59 64.97
N HIS A 486 28.48 7.44 64.59
CA HIS A 486 29.44 8.19 65.43
C HIS A 486 30.53 7.31 66.07
N HIS A 487 31.74 7.37 65.49
CA HIS A 487 33.01 7.22 66.21
C HIS A 487 34.12 8.03 65.53
N GLU A 488 34.81 8.83 66.34
CA GLU A 488 36.11 9.49 66.13
C GLU A 488 37.03 9.04 67.29
N PRO A 489 38.33 9.42 67.37
CA PRO A 489 39.36 9.60 66.34
C PRO A 489 40.67 8.86 66.72
N GLY A 490 41.69 8.89 65.87
CA GLY A 490 43.04 8.42 66.20
C GLY A 490 44.11 9.06 65.32
N ASP A 491 45.01 9.80 65.97
CA ASP A 491 46.00 10.74 65.44
C ASP A 491 47.17 10.11 64.67
N GLY A 492 47.73 10.86 63.71
CA GLY A 492 49.02 10.61 63.06
C GLY A 492 49.32 11.54 61.88
N GLU A 493 49.80 12.76 62.15
CA GLU A 493 50.45 13.69 61.20
C GLU A 493 51.93 13.31 60.92
N PRO A 494 52.67 13.98 60.00
CA PRO A 494 52.27 14.72 58.79
C PRO A 494 53.14 14.36 57.56
N ASP A 495 52.68 14.67 56.33
CA ASP A 495 53.63 15.07 55.28
C ASP A 495 53.05 16.10 54.32
N ALA A 496 53.89 17.08 53.98
CA ALA A 496 53.53 18.35 53.38
C ALA A 496 53.47 18.27 51.84
N LEU A 497 52.54 19.04 51.23
CA LEU A 497 52.66 19.85 50.00
C LEU A 497 51.28 19.99 49.32
N SER A 498 50.59 21.10 49.58
CA SER A 498 49.44 21.57 48.78
C SER A 498 49.65 23.04 48.42
N PRO A 499 49.62 23.43 47.14
CA PRO A 499 49.65 24.83 46.75
C PRO A 499 48.26 25.48 46.91
N ALA A 500 48.25 26.66 47.54
CA ALA A 500 47.07 27.41 47.92
C ALA A 500 46.18 27.83 46.73
N LEU A 501 44.87 27.63 46.86
CA LEU A 501 43.82 28.15 45.97
C LEU A 501 43.64 29.68 46.16
N PRO A 502 43.48 30.49 45.09
CA PRO A 502 43.27 31.93 45.21
C PRO A 502 41.86 32.30 45.69
N LYS A 503 41.76 33.07 46.78
CA LYS A 503 40.50 33.64 47.28
C LYS A 503 40.01 34.79 46.39
N ARG A 504 38.79 34.66 45.81
CA ARG A 504 38.13 35.71 45.02
C ARG A 504 37.56 36.84 45.91
N ARG A 505 37.87 38.10 45.57
CA ARG A 505 37.10 39.28 46.02
C ARG A 505 36.02 39.63 44.98
N ARG A 506 34.76 39.78 45.43
CA ARG A 506 33.61 40.25 44.64
C ARG A 506 33.79 41.73 44.23
N GLY A 507 33.42 42.07 42.98
CA GLY A 507 32.88 43.40 42.67
C GLY A 507 33.71 44.39 41.84
N ARG A 508 34.78 44.00 41.12
CA ARG A 508 35.53 44.96 40.27
C ARG A 508 35.94 44.48 38.86
N ALA A 509 35.36 43.37 38.37
CA ALA A 509 35.78 42.76 37.10
C ALA A 509 34.94 43.14 35.87
N LEU A 510 33.71 43.66 36.04
CA LEU A 510 32.82 43.92 34.89
C LEU A 510 33.24 45.17 34.10
N ALA A 511 33.54 46.27 34.79
CA ALA A 511 33.95 47.52 34.14
C ALA A 511 35.35 47.46 33.49
N GLN A 512 36.22 46.56 33.96
CA GLN A 512 37.53 46.32 33.33
C GLN A 512 37.36 45.51 32.05
N ALA A 513 36.54 44.46 32.09
CA ALA A 513 36.24 43.61 30.93
C ALA A 513 35.48 44.34 29.82
N GLU A 514 34.64 45.33 30.15
CA GLU A 514 33.99 46.18 29.14
C GLU A 514 34.99 47.13 28.47
N ARG A 515 35.91 47.74 29.22
CA ARG A 515 36.97 48.58 28.66
C ARG A 515 37.92 47.79 27.75
N ASP A 516 38.22 46.55 28.11
CA ASP A 516 39.05 45.68 27.28
C ASP A 516 38.32 45.24 26.00
N ARG A 517 36.99 45.05 26.07
CA ARG A 517 36.14 44.80 24.89
C ARG A 517 36.03 46.02 23.96
N GLU A 518 35.92 47.23 24.51
CA GLU A 518 35.90 48.46 23.71
C GLU A 518 37.24 48.70 23.02
N ARG A 519 38.36 48.43 23.71
CA ARG A 519 39.71 48.49 23.11
C ARG A 519 39.91 47.45 22.02
N ALA A 520 39.37 46.24 22.19
CA ALA A 520 39.41 45.21 21.16
C ALA A 520 38.57 45.59 19.93
N ARG A 521 37.40 46.23 20.12
CA ARG A 521 36.56 46.74 19.02
C ARG A 521 37.21 47.90 18.28
N ALA A 522 37.89 48.81 18.99
CA ALA A 522 38.62 49.91 18.36
C ALA A 522 39.79 49.39 17.49
N ARG A 523 40.54 48.40 17.97
CA ARG A 523 41.61 47.75 17.18
C ARG A 523 41.08 47.02 15.95
N ALA A 524 39.91 46.37 16.05
CA ALA A 524 39.28 45.71 14.92
C ALA A 524 38.77 46.71 13.86
N ALA A 525 38.33 47.90 14.28
CA ALA A 525 37.92 48.97 13.37
C ALA A 525 39.13 49.57 12.61
N ASP A 526 40.25 49.84 13.30
CA ASP A 526 41.49 50.31 12.66
C ASP A 526 42.07 49.27 11.68
N SER A 527 41.91 47.97 11.99
CA SER A 527 42.34 46.87 11.11
C SER A 527 41.49 46.77 9.83
N ALA A 528 40.21 47.13 9.91
CA ALA A 528 39.28 47.08 8.78
C ALA A 528 39.43 48.30 7.85
N ASP A 529 39.83 49.45 8.38
CA ASP A 529 40.09 50.66 7.57
C ASP A 529 41.43 50.57 6.83
N SER A 530 42.44 49.92 7.42
CA SER A 530 43.72 49.64 6.74
C SER A 530 43.62 48.56 5.64
N ALA A 531 42.56 47.75 5.62
CA ALA A 531 42.33 46.70 4.62
C ALA A 531 41.53 47.19 3.39
N LYS A 532 41.06 48.45 3.39
CA LYS A 532 40.26 49.03 2.31
C LYS A 532 41.04 49.87 1.29
N SER A 533 42.37 49.96 1.42
CA SER A 533 43.23 50.77 0.54
C SER A 533 44.20 49.98 -0.35
N THR A 534 43.93 48.70 -0.61
CA THR A 534 44.67 47.93 -1.62
C THR A 534 43.70 47.01 -2.35
N ASP A 535 43.26 47.45 -3.53
CA ASP A 535 42.56 46.62 -4.50
C ASP A 535 43.49 46.43 -5.70
N THR A 536 43.73 45.19 -6.14
CA THR A 536 43.71 44.73 -7.55
C THR A 536 44.18 43.26 -7.68
N SER A 537 43.39 42.50 -8.44
CA SER A 537 43.66 41.19 -9.08
C SER A 537 43.15 39.95 -8.33
N GLY A 538 42.31 39.19 -9.04
CA GLY A 538 41.51 38.11 -8.50
C GLY A 538 42.17 36.72 -8.53
N ALA A 539 41.56 35.82 -7.78
CA ALA A 539 41.50 34.38 -7.99
C ALA A 539 40.53 33.77 -6.96
N ASP A 540 39.93 32.64 -7.34
CA ASP A 540 39.06 31.76 -6.56
C ASP A 540 39.32 31.76 -5.05
N THR A 541 38.28 32.04 -4.26
CA THR A 541 38.36 31.92 -2.80
C THR A 541 37.59 30.69 -2.35
N ALA A 542 38.33 29.61 -2.12
CA ALA A 542 37.92 28.55 -1.21
C ALA A 542 37.70 29.17 0.18
N VAL A 543 36.48 29.07 0.69
CA VAL A 543 36.12 29.53 2.04
C VAL A 543 36.76 28.58 3.06
N PRO A 544 37.56 29.06 4.04
CA PRO A 544 38.07 28.22 5.12
C PRO A 544 36.91 27.70 5.98
N LEU A 545 36.86 26.37 6.18
CA LEU A 545 35.74 25.66 6.81
C LEU A 545 35.61 25.84 8.34
N ASP A 546 36.32 26.79 8.95
CA ASP A 546 36.25 27.09 10.39
C ASP A 546 35.93 28.57 10.69
N ASP A 547 35.07 29.18 9.89
CA ASP A 547 34.54 30.51 10.22
C ASP A 547 33.35 30.42 11.20
N PRO A 548 33.43 30.98 12.42
CA PRO A 548 32.28 31.12 13.32
C PRO A 548 31.12 31.90 12.69
N LEU A 549 31.37 32.78 11.70
CA LEU A 549 30.31 33.45 10.92
C LEU A 549 29.58 32.48 9.99
N ALA A 550 30.26 31.49 9.39
CA ALA A 550 29.61 30.46 8.59
C ALA A 550 28.72 29.55 9.45
N ARG A 551 29.11 29.29 10.71
CA ARG A 551 28.28 28.55 11.69
C ARG A 551 27.08 29.39 12.16
N ALA A 552 27.29 30.67 12.43
CA ALA A 552 26.21 31.62 12.72
C ALA A 552 25.24 31.80 11.54
N ALA A 553 25.74 31.71 10.30
CA ALA A 553 24.94 31.74 9.08
C ALA A 553 24.08 30.47 8.90
N ARG A 554 24.59 29.29 9.30
CA ARG A 554 23.78 28.05 9.37
C ARG A 554 22.71 28.13 10.46
N PHE A 555 23.02 28.75 11.60
CA PHE A 555 22.08 28.98 12.68
C PHE A 555 20.98 30.01 12.28
N SER A 556 21.34 31.04 11.51
CA SER A 556 20.40 32.05 11.02
C SER A 556 19.56 31.55 9.83
N SER A 557 20.12 30.74 8.93
CA SER A 557 19.37 30.09 7.84
C SER A 557 18.39 29.05 8.37
N PHE A 558 18.75 28.31 9.42
CA PHE A 558 17.82 27.43 10.15
C PHE A 558 16.69 28.23 10.82
N ARG A 559 17.00 29.35 11.50
CA ARG A 559 15.98 30.25 12.08
C ARG A 559 15.05 30.83 11.00
N ARG A 560 15.57 31.11 9.79
CA ARG A 560 14.79 31.58 8.64
C ARG A 560 13.91 30.49 8.04
N ALA A 561 14.37 29.25 7.98
CA ALA A 561 13.55 28.10 7.55
C ALA A 561 12.42 27.78 8.54
N VAL A 562 12.69 27.89 9.85
CA VAL A 562 11.68 27.73 10.91
C VAL A 562 10.64 28.86 10.88
N ARG A 563 11.03 30.08 10.51
CA ARG A 563 10.10 31.22 10.40
C ARG A 563 9.36 31.24 9.05
N GLY A 564 9.98 30.78 7.96
CA GLY A 564 9.36 30.69 6.63
C GLY A 564 8.31 29.58 6.50
N SER A 565 8.41 28.51 7.29
CA SER A 565 7.40 27.44 7.34
C SER A 565 6.08 27.87 8.01
N LEU A 566 6.01 29.07 8.59
CA LEU A 566 4.77 29.65 9.14
C LEU A 566 4.13 30.67 8.18
N SER A 567 4.76 30.98 7.04
CA SER A 567 4.24 31.91 6.03
C SER A 567 3.66 31.21 4.80
N ASP A 568 3.71 29.87 4.76
CA ASP A 568 3.30 29.04 3.62
C ASP A 568 2.09 28.12 3.95
N LEU A 569 1.34 28.48 4.99
CA LEU A 569 -0.04 28.02 5.19
C LEU A 569 -0.93 29.19 4.80
N GLY A 570 -1.52 29.08 3.62
CA GLY A 570 -2.39 30.09 3.03
C GLY A 570 -3.53 30.51 3.95
N GLU A 571 -3.87 31.79 3.81
CA GLU A 571 -5.16 32.37 4.17
C GLU A 571 -6.29 31.52 3.58
N PRO A 572 -7.37 31.23 4.33
CA PRO A 572 -8.61 30.79 3.73
C PRO A 572 -9.27 31.99 3.04
N ASP A 573 -9.84 31.75 1.85
CA ASP A 573 -10.67 32.68 1.08
C ASP A 573 -11.58 33.53 1.99
N ALA A 574 -11.38 34.85 1.93
CA ALA A 574 -12.35 35.82 2.41
C ALA A 574 -13.33 36.13 1.28
N ASP A 575 -14.53 35.55 1.38
CA ASP A 575 -15.71 35.88 0.57
C ASP A 575 -16.10 37.38 0.73
N PRO A 576 -16.86 37.95 -0.22
CA PRO A 576 -16.88 39.38 -0.51
C PRO A 576 -17.66 40.20 0.53
N ALA A 577 -17.28 41.49 0.59
CA ALA A 577 -17.82 42.52 1.48
C ALA A 577 -19.36 42.57 1.55
N PRO A 578 -19.94 42.85 2.73
CA PRO A 578 -21.37 43.11 2.86
C PRO A 578 -21.70 44.51 2.32
N PRO A 579 -22.85 44.71 1.64
CA PRO A 579 -23.30 46.04 1.25
C PRO A 579 -23.82 46.81 2.46
N SER A 580 -23.47 48.10 2.52
CA SER A 580 -23.94 49.10 3.48
C SER A 580 -25.47 49.23 3.48
N PRO A 581 -26.12 49.53 4.63
CA PRO A 581 -27.56 49.76 4.68
C PRO A 581 -27.89 51.23 4.36
N GLU A 582 -28.74 51.47 3.36
CA GLU A 582 -29.53 52.69 3.27
C GLU A 582 -30.93 52.49 3.90
N PRO A 583 -31.52 53.53 4.50
CA PRO A 583 -32.76 53.42 5.26
C PRO A 583 -33.96 53.54 4.32
N SER A 584 -34.94 52.65 4.46
CA SER A 584 -36.26 52.84 3.86
C SER A 584 -37.35 52.71 4.91
N ALA A 585 -38.12 53.79 5.00
CA ALA A 585 -39.19 54.03 5.92
C ALA A 585 -40.48 53.30 5.49
N LEU A 586 -41.28 52.94 6.50
CA LEU A 586 -42.75 52.96 6.54
C LEU A 586 -43.54 52.08 5.56
N SER A 587 -44.11 50.99 6.09
CA SER A 587 -45.52 50.64 5.83
C SER A 587 -46.05 49.64 6.88
N HIS A 588 -46.99 50.11 7.72
CA HIS A 588 -47.96 49.34 8.51
C HIS A 588 -49.16 48.92 7.60
N PRO A 589 -50.17 48.14 8.07
CA PRO A 589 -50.24 47.19 9.19
C PRO A 589 -50.91 45.83 8.81
N HIS A 590 -50.82 44.83 9.69
CA HIS A 590 -51.75 43.70 9.77
C HIS A 590 -52.24 43.56 11.23
N PRO A 591 -53.52 43.19 11.49
CA PRO A 591 -54.14 43.29 12.81
C PRO A 591 -53.98 42.02 13.67
N ASP A 592 -54.13 42.23 14.98
CA ASP A 592 -54.11 41.27 16.09
C ASP A 592 -55.11 40.10 15.95
N PRO A 593 -54.93 39.06 16.77
CA PRO A 593 -55.81 38.96 17.93
C PRO A 593 -55.10 38.50 19.22
N GLU A 594 -55.24 39.29 20.28
CA GLU A 594 -54.97 38.85 21.66
C GLU A 594 -56.17 38.10 22.24
N GLY A 595 -55.87 37.02 22.95
CA GLY A 595 -56.80 36.21 23.69
C GLY A 595 -57.15 36.79 25.07
N HIS A 596 -58.39 36.58 25.46
CA HIS A 596 -58.84 36.57 26.85
C HIS A 596 -58.68 35.16 27.43
N SER A 597 -57.94 35.01 28.54
CA SER A 597 -58.47 34.50 29.82
C SER A 597 -57.41 34.25 30.89
N THR A 598 -57.54 34.99 31.99
CA THR A 598 -57.48 34.55 33.41
C THR A 598 -56.26 33.79 33.95
N SER A 599 -55.38 34.46 34.70
CA SER A 599 -55.40 34.60 36.17
C SER A 599 -54.13 35.30 36.66
#